data_AF-A0A6N4V8K8-F1
#
_entry.id   AF-A0A6N4V8K8-F1
#
_cell.length_a   1.000
_cell.length_b   1.000
_cell.length_c   1.000
_cell.angle_alpha   90.00
_cell.angle_beta   90.00
_cell.angle_gamma   90.00
#
_symmetry.space_group_name_H-M   'P 1'
#
loop_
_entity.id
_entity.type
_entity.pdbx_description
1 polymer ?
#
loop_
_entity_poly.entity_id
_entity_poly.type
_entity_poly.pdbx_seq_one_letter_code
_entity_poly.pdbx_strand_id
1 'polypeptide(L)'
;MRTDKAPTLKLARGRNHLCHLVSVVDATGQLRFWPLWWNLSQAWHGPALLDKLPGPAIRRIRLGKTPEGGVHIDVSRKTVGAWQTNDRLGVFAELPELWPGWRIECWDDRFEEHLRQCDGRTARF
;
A
#
# COMPACT_ATOMS: atom_id res chain seq x y z
N MET A 1 18.17 25.62 -1.26
CA MET A 1 18.30 24.33 -0.54
C MET A 1 17.13 24.20 0.42
N ARG A 2 16.02 23.59 -0.02
CA ARG A 2 14.90 23.21 0.86
C ARG A 2 15.14 21.77 1.27
N THR A 3 15.43 21.53 2.54
CA THR A 3 15.42 20.18 3.10
C THR A 3 13.96 19.78 3.31
N ASP A 4 13.29 19.36 2.25
CA ASP A 4 12.02 18.63 2.35
C ASP A 4 12.33 17.20 2.82
N LYS A 5 12.57 17.04 4.12
CA LYS A 5 12.49 15.71 4.74
C LYS A 5 11.01 15.33 4.73
N ALA A 6 10.57 14.68 3.65
CA ALA A 6 9.27 14.04 3.60
C ALA A 6 9.05 13.24 4.90
N PRO A 7 7.87 13.35 5.54
CA PRO A 7 7.62 12.73 6.83
C PRO A 7 7.91 11.22 6.76
N THR A 8 8.62 10.70 7.76
CA THR A 8 8.90 9.27 7.86
C THR A 8 7.60 8.48 7.96
N LEU A 9 7.43 7.47 7.10
CA LEU A 9 6.29 6.55 7.13
C LEU A 9 6.23 5.85 8.49
N LYS A 10 5.01 5.68 9.02
CA LYS A 10 4.77 5.04 10.32
C LYS A 10 3.73 3.94 10.17
N LEU A 11 3.87 2.89 10.96
CA LEU A 11 2.84 1.87 11.10
C LEU A 11 1.63 2.42 11.88
N ALA A 12 0.44 1.96 11.53
CA ALA A 12 -0.75 2.17 12.33
C ALA A 12 -0.60 1.47 13.69
N ARG A 13 -1.07 2.13 14.76
CA ARG A 13 -0.84 1.70 16.16
C ARG A 13 -1.63 0.45 16.59
N GLY A 14 -2.46 -0.12 15.72
CA GLY A 14 -3.19 -1.36 15.99
C GLY A 14 -4.27 -1.65 14.95
N ARG A 15 -4.81 -2.86 14.98
CA ARG A 15 -5.71 -3.39 13.94
C ARG A 15 -6.99 -2.56 13.70
N ASN A 16 -7.48 -1.82 14.70
CA ASN A 16 -8.70 -0.99 14.59
C ASN A 16 -8.42 0.46 14.14
N HIS A 17 -7.16 0.83 13.87
CA HIS A 17 -6.77 2.20 13.49
C HIS A 17 -6.84 2.39 11.98
N LEU A 18 -7.12 3.63 11.55
CA LEU A 18 -7.18 3.95 10.12
C LEU A 18 -5.78 3.76 9.54
N CYS A 19 -5.71 3.09 8.41
CA CYS A 19 -4.47 2.80 7.73
C CYS A 19 -4.66 2.81 6.22
N HIS A 20 -3.56 2.99 5.49
CA HIS A 20 -3.43 2.47 4.14
C HIS A 20 -2.68 1.16 4.19
N LEU A 21 -3.23 0.11 3.59
CA LEU A 21 -2.59 -1.19 3.56
C LEU A 21 -1.64 -1.27 2.38
N VAL A 22 -0.34 -1.39 2.67
CA VAL A 22 0.66 -1.76 1.67
C VAL A 22 0.88 -3.27 1.77
N SER A 23 0.75 -3.97 0.65
CA SER A 23 1.23 -5.34 0.50
C SER A 23 2.29 -5.40 -0.59
N VAL A 24 3.34 -6.19 -0.35
CA VAL A 24 4.45 -6.36 -1.30
C VAL A 24 4.72 -7.84 -1.46
N VAL A 25 4.71 -8.31 -2.71
CA VAL A 25 5.32 -9.58 -3.12
C VAL A 25 6.75 -9.26 -3.55
N ASP A 26 7.72 -9.66 -2.72
CA ASP A 26 9.13 -9.42 -3.03
C ASP A 26 9.64 -10.31 -4.18
N ALA A 27 10.87 -10.07 -4.63
CA ALA A 27 11.46 -10.82 -5.75
C ALA A 27 11.55 -12.34 -5.50
N THR A 28 11.43 -12.79 -4.23
CA THR A 28 11.41 -14.20 -3.85
C THR A 28 10.00 -14.79 -3.80
N GLY A 29 8.97 -13.99 -4.14
CA GLY A 29 7.57 -14.36 -4.07
C GLY A 29 6.98 -14.28 -2.66
N GLN A 30 7.69 -13.69 -1.68
CA GLN A 30 7.19 -13.59 -0.32
C GLN A 30 6.29 -12.37 -0.17
N LEU A 31 5.02 -12.62 0.16
CA LEU A 31 4.04 -11.60 0.48
C LEU A 31 4.23 -11.08 1.90
N ARG A 32 4.31 -9.75 2.03
CA ARG A 32 4.38 -9.05 3.32
C ARG A 32 3.53 -7.80 3.36
N PHE A 33 3.21 -7.36 4.57
CA PHE A 33 2.26 -6.27 4.82
C PHE A 33 2.85 -5.17 5.69
N TRP A 34 2.42 -3.94 5.40
CA TRP A 34 2.65 -2.74 6.20
C TRP A 34 1.34 -1.94 6.27
N PRO A 35 0.60 -2.01 7.39
CA PRO A 35 -0.51 -1.11 7.63
C PRO A 35 0.06 0.26 8.01
N LEU A 36 0.18 1.16 7.04
CA LEU A 36 0.75 2.49 7.25
C LEU A 36 -0.31 3.43 7.83
N TRP A 37 0.11 4.35 8.70
CA TRP A 37 -0.80 5.32 9.30
C TRP A 37 -1.34 6.28 8.23
N TRP A 38 -2.66 6.25 8.02
CA TRP A 38 -3.37 6.87 6.90
C TRP A 38 -2.95 8.32 6.59
N ASN A 39 -2.77 9.14 7.64
CA ASN A 39 -2.47 10.57 7.51
C ASN A 39 -1.04 10.87 7.03
N LEU A 40 -0.13 9.90 7.11
CA LEU A 40 1.25 10.02 6.61
C LEU A 40 1.52 9.11 5.42
N SER A 41 0.54 8.30 5.00
CA SER A 41 0.76 7.16 4.12
C SER A 41 0.11 7.32 2.77
N GLN A 42 0.12 8.54 2.21
CA GLN A 42 -0.09 8.72 0.77
C GLN A 42 0.91 7.80 0.06
N ALA A 43 0.51 6.59 -0.30
CA ALA A 43 1.40 5.48 -0.65
C ALA A 43 1.96 5.64 -2.08
N TRP A 44 2.16 6.88 -2.51
CA TRP A 44 2.36 7.31 -3.88
C TRP A 44 3.73 7.99 -3.97
N HIS A 45 4.75 7.26 -3.52
CA HIS A 45 6.15 7.66 -3.61
C HIS A 45 6.91 6.92 -4.72
N GLY A 46 6.17 6.26 -5.61
CA GLY A 46 6.77 5.40 -6.62
C GLY A 46 7.52 4.21 -6.03
N PRO A 47 8.41 3.60 -6.82
CA PRO A 47 9.22 2.46 -6.39
C PRO A 47 10.09 2.75 -5.15
N ALA A 48 10.47 4.01 -4.93
CA ALA A 48 11.21 4.44 -3.73
C ALA A 48 10.43 4.25 -2.43
N LEU A 49 9.13 3.93 -2.48
CA LEU A 49 8.36 3.48 -1.32
C LEU A 49 9.00 2.24 -0.68
N LEU A 50 9.50 1.30 -1.48
CA LEU A 50 10.04 0.01 -1.00
C LEU A 50 11.20 0.20 -0.03
N ASP A 51 12.05 1.21 -0.27
CA ASP A 51 13.19 1.55 0.59
C ASP A 51 12.78 2.30 1.87
N LYS A 52 11.54 2.79 1.93
CA LYS A 52 11.01 3.61 3.02
C LYS A 52 10.06 2.85 3.95
N LEU A 53 9.77 1.58 3.65
CA LEU A 53 8.84 0.78 4.44
C LEU A 53 9.35 0.60 5.88
N PRO A 54 8.57 1.02 6.90
CA PRO A 54 9.06 1.06 8.26
C PRO A 54 8.99 -0.30 8.95
N GLY A 55 10.01 -0.59 9.75
CA GLY A 55 9.99 -1.71 10.69
C GLY A 55 9.91 -3.10 10.03
N PRO A 56 9.76 -4.15 10.84
CA PRO A 56 9.68 -5.52 10.34
C PRO A 56 8.37 -5.74 9.58
N ALA A 57 8.50 -6.35 8.42
CA ALA A 57 7.41 -6.71 7.55
C ALA A 57 6.49 -7.78 8.19
N ILE A 58 5.17 -7.60 8.08
CA ILE A 58 4.18 -8.53 8.65
C ILE A 58 3.88 -9.64 7.63
N ARG A 59 3.88 -10.92 8.05
CA ARG A 59 3.62 -12.07 7.14
C ARG A 59 2.15 -12.45 6.99
N ARG A 60 1.35 -12.15 8.02
CA ARG A 60 -0.09 -12.41 8.06
C ARG A 60 -0.74 -11.31 8.89
N ILE A 61 -1.82 -10.74 8.38
CA ILE A 61 -2.52 -9.63 9.04
C ILE A 61 -4.02 -9.92 9.15
N ARG A 62 -4.59 -9.61 10.31
CA ARG A 62 -6.03 -9.54 10.53
C ARG A 62 -6.40 -8.10 10.84
N LEU A 63 -7.18 -7.49 9.95
CA LEU A 63 -7.58 -6.10 10.11
C LEU A 63 -8.80 -5.99 11.02
N GLY A 64 -8.84 -4.90 11.79
CA GLY A 64 -9.86 -4.51 12.76
C GLY A 64 -10.98 -3.65 12.17
N LYS A 65 -10.73 -3.08 10.99
CA LYS A 65 -11.70 -2.39 10.11
C LYS A 65 -11.18 -2.38 8.68
N THR A 66 -12.01 -1.99 7.72
CA THR A 66 -11.58 -1.73 6.34
C THR A 66 -10.55 -0.58 6.34
N PRO A 67 -9.38 -0.73 5.66
CA PRO A 67 -8.44 0.36 5.46
C PRO A 67 -9.06 1.49 4.62
N GLU A 68 -8.50 2.69 4.71
CA GLU A 68 -8.96 3.83 3.88
C GLU A 68 -8.52 3.69 2.41
N GLY A 69 -7.56 2.81 2.15
CA GLY A 69 -7.01 2.55 0.84
C GLY A 69 -5.80 1.64 0.95
N GLY A 70 -5.12 1.44 -0.17
CA GLY A 70 -3.93 0.61 -0.17
C GLY A 70 -3.34 0.40 -1.55
N VAL A 71 -2.14 -0.18 -1.54
CA VAL A 71 -1.44 -0.63 -2.74
C VAL A 71 -0.95 -2.06 -2.55
N HIS A 72 -1.12 -2.88 -3.58
CA HIS A 72 -0.51 -4.19 -3.71
C HIS A 72 0.59 -4.09 -4.77
N ILE A 73 1.81 -4.42 -4.39
CA ILE A 73 3.00 -4.26 -5.22
C ILE A 73 3.59 -5.64 -5.49
N ASP A 74 3.71 -6.02 -6.75
CA ASP A 74 4.49 -7.20 -7.17
C ASP A 74 5.78 -6.70 -7.83
N VAL A 75 6.90 -6.93 -7.15
CA VAL A 75 8.21 -6.43 -7.58
C VAL A 75 8.69 -7.13 -8.85
N SER A 76 8.47 -8.43 -8.97
CA SER A 76 8.91 -9.22 -10.11
C SER A 76 8.13 -8.88 -11.37
N ARG A 77 6.82 -8.65 -11.24
CA ARG A 77 5.93 -8.28 -12.35
C ARG A 77 5.94 -6.79 -12.64
N LYS A 78 6.53 -5.97 -11.76
CA LYS A 78 6.44 -4.50 -11.77
C LYS A 78 4.99 -4.02 -11.90
N THR A 79 4.10 -4.58 -11.08
CA THR A 79 2.68 -4.19 -11.05
C THR A 79 2.33 -3.52 -9.73
N VAL A 80 1.50 -2.48 -9.80
CA VAL A 80 0.90 -1.84 -8.63
C VAL A 80 -0.61 -1.79 -8.80
N GLY A 81 -1.30 -2.55 -7.96
CA GLY A 81 -2.74 -2.44 -7.80
C GLY A 81 -3.07 -1.43 -6.71
N ALA A 82 -3.87 -0.41 -7.01
CA ALA A 82 -4.18 0.67 -6.09
C ALA A 82 -5.69 0.80 -5.89
N TRP A 83 -6.10 1.07 -4.65
CA TRP A 83 -7.50 1.30 -4.29
C TRP A 83 -7.61 2.31 -3.14
N GLN A 84 -8.74 2.99 -3.03
CA GLN A 84 -9.04 3.95 -1.97
C GLN A 84 -10.55 4.08 -1.79
N THR A 85 -11.02 4.18 -0.55
CA THR A 85 -12.45 4.35 -0.23
C THR A 85 -13.01 5.71 -0.65
N ASN A 86 -12.13 6.68 -0.90
CA ASN A 86 -12.47 8.05 -1.28
C ASN A 86 -11.31 8.71 -2.04
N ASP A 87 -11.30 8.62 -3.38
CA ASP A 87 -10.31 9.29 -4.23
C ASP A 87 -10.70 10.76 -4.53
N ARG A 88 -10.76 11.58 -3.48
CA ARG A 88 -11.10 13.01 -3.62
C ARG A 88 -10.01 13.86 -4.28
N LEU A 89 -8.80 13.32 -4.44
CA LEU A 89 -7.63 14.07 -4.87
C LEU A 89 -7.10 13.65 -6.25
N GLY A 90 -7.78 12.73 -6.95
CA GLY A 90 -7.37 12.27 -8.28
C GLY A 90 -6.07 11.46 -8.25
N VAL A 91 -5.80 10.79 -7.13
CA VAL A 91 -4.57 10.04 -6.86
C VAL A 91 -4.27 9.05 -7.97
N PHE A 92 -5.31 8.38 -8.48
CA PHE A 92 -5.15 7.36 -9.51
C PHE A 92 -4.60 7.93 -10.81
N ALA A 93 -4.84 9.21 -11.12
CA ALA A 93 -4.33 9.85 -12.32
C ALA A 93 -2.81 10.10 -12.24
N GLU A 94 -2.25 10.30 -11.04
CA GLU A 94 -0.82 10.55 -10.83
C GLU A 94 0.00 9.26 -10.74
N LEU A 95 -0.63 8.11 -10.48
CA LEU A 95 0.08 6.83 -10.28
C LEU A 95 1.01 6.43 -11.42
N PRO A 96 0.65 6.57 -12.71
CA PRO A 96 1.56 6.23 -13.80
C PRO A 96 2.85 7.07 -13.82
N GLU A 97 2.76 8.34 -13.42
CA GLU A 97 3.93 9.23 -13.33
C GLU A 97 4.80 8.91 -12.11
N LEU A 98 4.16 8.56 -10.99
CA LEU A 98 4.84 8.20 -9.75
C LEU A 98 5.52 6.83 -9.85
N TRP A 99 4.98 5.91 -10.65
CA TRP A 99 5.51 4.56 -10.86
C TRP A 99 5.96 4.34 -12.30
N PRO A 100 7.00 5.06 -12.77
CA PRO A 100 7.43 4.98 -14.16
C PRO A 100 7.93 3.58 -14.51
N GLY A 101 7.42 3.03 -15.61
CA GLY A 101 7.77 1.69 -16.08
C GLY A 101 7.16 0.53 -15.29
N TRP A 102 6.19 0.82 -14.40
CA TRP A 102 5.35 -0.18 -13.76
C TRP A 102 3.95 -0.18 -14.39
N ARG A 103 3.29 -1.34 -14.39
CA ARG A 103 1.88 -1.44 -14.77
C ARG A 103 1.01 -1.06 -13.58
N ILE A 104 0.18 -0.04 -13.78
CA ILE A 104 -0.80 0.40 -12.78
C ILE A 104 -2.14 -0.29 -13.04
N GLU A 105 -2.75 -0.78 -11.97
CA GLU A 105 -4.11 -1.32 -11.98
C GLU A 105 -4.94 -0.54 -10.96
N CYS A 106 -5.87 0.28 -11.44
CA CYS A 106 -6.80 1.00 -10.57
C CYS A 106 -7.97 0.08 -10.22
N TRP A 107 -8.15 -0.15 -8.94
CA TRP A 107 -9.23 -0.99 -8.41
C TRP A 107 -10.35 -0.17 -7.75
N ASP A 108 -10.31 1.15 -7.88
CA ASP A 108 -11.30 2.07 -7.29
C ASP A 108 -11.42 1.89 -5.78
N ASP A 109 -12.60 1.58 -5.26
CA ASP A 109 -12.88 1.30 -3.86
C ASP A 109 -12.87 -0.20 -3.52
N ARG A 110 -12.44 -1.07 -4.45
CA ARG A 110 -12.49 -2.53 -4.33
C ARG A 110 -11.36 -3.09 -3.46
N PHE A 111 -11.49 -2.95 -2.14
CA PHE A 111 -10.60 -3.61 -1.18
C PHE A 111 -10.56 -5.14 -1.38
N GLU A 112 -11.66 -5.73 -1.84
CA GLU A 112 -11.77 -7.16 -2.14
C GLU A 112 -10.76 -7.62 -3.18
N GLU A 113 -10.40 -6.78 -4.16
CA GLU A 113 -9.38 -7.10 -5.16
C GLU A 113 -8.00 -7.23 -4.50
N HIS A 114 -7.67 -6.31 -3.58
CA HIS A 114 -6.44 -6.40 -2.79
C HIS A 114 -6.38 -7.71 -2.00
N LEU A 115 -7.51 -8.16 -1.43
CA LEU A 115 -7.57 -9.43 -0.70
C LEU A 115 -7.33 -10.65 -1.61
N ARG A 116 -7.87 -10.62 -2.84
CA ARG A 116 -7.63 -11.69 -3.84
C ARG A 116 -6.16 -11.83 -4.19
N GLN A 117 -5.45 -10.71 -4.36
CA GLN A 117 -4.01 -10.73 -4.65
C GLN A 117 -3.15 -11.19 -3.45
N CYS A 118 -3.74 -11.34 -2.27
CA CYS A 118 -3.02 -11.71 -1.05
C CYS A 118 -3.13 -13.20 -0.68
N ASP A 119 -3.73 -14.05 -1.52
CA ASP A 119 -3.85 -15.52 -1.34
C ASP A 119 -4.31 -15.94 0.07
N GLY A 120 -5.26 -15.22 0.67
CA GLY A 120 -5.79 -15.53 2.01
C GLY A 120 -4.81 -15.29 3.17
N ARG A 121 -3.63 -14.68 2.95
CA ARG A 121 -2.72 -14.21 4.02
C ARG A 121 -3.20 -12.93 4.70
N THR A 122 -4.30 -12.39 4.21
CA THR A 122 -5.08 -11.32 4.83
C THR A 122 -6.45 -11.88 5.22
N ALA A 123 -6.88 -11.63 6.47
CA ALA A 123 -8.21 -11.99 6.93
C ALA A 123 -9.02 -10.75 7.32
N ARG A 124 -10.30 -10.74 6.93
CA ARG A 124 -11.34 -9.82 7.45
C ARG A 124 -12.01 -10.45 8.69
N PHE A 125 -12.80 -9.66 9.41
CA PHE A 125 -13.52 -9.99 10.65
C PHE A 125 -14.01 -11.43 10.75
#